data_AF-A0AAP9SYK3-F1
#
_entry.id   AF-A0AAP9SYK3-F1
#
_cell.length_a   1.000
_cell.length_b   1.000
_cell.length_c   1.000
_cell.angle_alpha   90.00
_cell.angle_beta   90.00
_cell.angle_gamma   90.00
#
_symmetry.space_group_name_H-M   'P 1'
#
loop_
_entity.id
_entity.type
_entity.pdbx_description
1 polymer ?
#
loop_
_entity_poly.entity_id
_entity_poly.type
_entity_poly.pdbx_seq_one_letter_code
_entity_poly.pdbx_strand_id
1 'polypeptide(L)' 'MMTKIEMQAMDAVIGIHREMKKANEPDWEQRRYEIAKEIFLHKVKTSLNSVKDDAESAVEWADLLISELKKEK' A
#
# COMPACT_ATOMS: atom_id res chain seq x y z
N MET A 1 13.33 40.69 5.55
CA MET A 1 13.30 40.26 4.14
C MET A 1 14.09 38.97 4.07
N MET A 2 13.52 37.90 3.52
CA MET A 2 14.21 36.61 3.40
C MET A 2 15.26 36.72 2.28
N THR A 3 16.46 36.19 2.51
CA THR A 3 17.56 36.18 1.55
C THR A 3 17.30 35.18 0.43
N LYS A 4 17.95 35.36 -0.73
CA LYS A 4 17.86 34.41 -1.85
C LYS A 4 18.30 32.99 -1.46
N ILE A 5 19.28 32.88 -0.56
CA ILE A 5 19.78 31.59 -0.07
C ILE A 5 18.72 30.91 0.80
N GLU A 6 18.08 31.64 1.71
CA GLU A 6 16.99 31.11 2.55
C GLU A 6 15.79 30.65 1.71
N MET A 7 15.46 31.36 0.63
CA MET A 7 14.39 30.96 -0.29
C MET A 7 14.73 29.66 -1.04
N GLN A 8 15.94 29.55 -1.59
CA GLN A 8 16.40 28.33 -2.27
C GLN A 8 16.50 27.13 -1.32
N ALA A 9 16.93 27.36 -0.07
CA ALA A 9 16.95 26.33 0.96
C ALA A 9 15.53 25.84 1.31
N MET A 10 14.57 26.75 1.42
CA MET A 10 13.16 26.40 1.64
C MET A 10 12.58 25.57 0.49
N ASP A 11 12.82 25.97 -0.77
CA ASP A 11 12.36 25.25 -1.95
C ASP A 11 12.96 23.83 -2.02
N ALA A 12 14.24 23.68 -1.68
CA ALA A 12 14.90 22.38 -1.61
C ALA A 12 14.31 21.49 -0.51
N VAL A 13 14.03 22.03 0.67
CA VAL A 13 13.39 21.30 1.78
C VAL A 13 11.98 20.86 1.41
N ILE A 14 11.18 21.71 0.77
CA ILE A 14 9.84 21.37 0.27
C ILE A 14 9.93 20.24 -0.77
N GLY A 15 10.89 20.32 -1.69
CA GLY A 15 11.15 19.28 -2.68
C GLY A 15 11.48 17.93 -2.03
N ILE A 16 12.40 17.92 -1.06
CA ILE A 16 12.77 16.72 -0.30
C ILE A 16 11.56 16.15 0.43
N HIS A 17 10.76 16.98 1.11
CA HIS A 17 9.57 16.53 1.84
C HIS A 17 8.54 15.88 0.90
N ARG A 18 8.35 16.44 -0.30
CA ARG A 18 7.43 15.89 -1.30
C ARG A 18 7.91 14.55 -1.85
N GLU A 19 9.19 14.42 -2.15
CA GLU A 19 9.76 13.15 -2.64
C GLU A 19 9.81 12.09 -1.54
N MET A 20 10.13 12.46 -0.29
CA MET A 20 10.05 11.57 0.87
C MET A 20 8.61 11.08 1.09
N LYS A 21 7.61 11.95 0.92
CA LYS A 21 6.19 11.56 1.04
C LYS A 21 5.79 10.54 -0.02
N LYS A 22 6.20 10.73 -1.28
CA LYS A 22 5.95 9.79 -2.38
C LYS A 22 6.68 8.46 -2.19
N ALA A 23 7.94 8.50 -1.76
CA ALA A 23 8.73 7.31 -1.48
C ALA A 23 8.14 6.47 -0.34
N ASN A 24 7.37 7.10 0.55
CA ASN A 24 6.66 6.44 1.66
C ASN A 24 5.21 6.05 1.33
N GLU A 25 4.78 6.15 0.07
CA GLU A 25 3.50 5.58 -0.35
C GLU A 25 3.68 4.08 -0.62
N PRO A 26 2.99 3.20 0.12
CA PRO A 26 3.01 1.78 -0.16
C PRO A 26 2.50 1.52 -1.57
N ASP A 27 3.16 0.62 -2.30
CA ASP A 27 2.58 0.04 -3.50
C ASP A 27 1.38 -0.82 -3.08
N TRP A 28 0.19 -0.22 -3.20
CA TRP A 28 -1.05 -0.86 -2.78
C TRP A 28 -1.43 -2.05 -3.66
N GLU A 29 -1.02 -2.09 -4.92
CA GLU A 29 -1.29 -3.24 -5.78
C GLU A 29 -0.37 -4.41 -5.41
N GLN A 30 0.91 -4.13 -5.16
CA GLN A 30 1.81 -5.14 -4.61
C GLN A 30 1.28 -5.68 -3.28
N ARG A 31 0.83 -4.80 -2.38
CA ARG A 31 0.30 -5.20 -1.08
C ARG A 31 -0.96 -6.06 -1.21
N ARG A 32 -1.82 -5.73 -2.17
CA ARG A 32 -3.04 -6.49 -2.48
C ARG A 32 -2.71 -7.91 -2.94
N TYR A 33 -1.77 -8.04 -3.86
CA TYR A 33 -1.30 -9.33 -4.36
C TYR A 33 -0.72 -10.20 -3.24
N GLU A 34 0.13 -9.62 -2.37
CA GLU A 34 0.72 -10.33 -1.24
C GLU A 34 -0.33 -10.90 -0.29
N ILE A 35 -1.30 -10.06 0.12
CA ILE A 35 -2.36 -10.47 1.04
C ILE A 35 -3.24 -11.55 0.39
N ALA A 36 -3.69 -11.34 -0.85
CA ALA A 36 -4.53 -12.30 -1.55
C ALA A 36 -3.81 -13.65 -1.72
N LYS A 37 -2.53 -13.64 -2.09
CA LYS A 37 -1.73 -14.85 -2.21
C LYS A 37 -1.63 -15.61 -0.88
N GLU A 38 -1.42 -14.91 0.22
CA GLU A 38 -1.29 -15.54 1.54
C GLU A 38 -2.60 -16.17 2.01
N ILE A 39 -3.73 -15.48 1.82
CA ILE A 39 -5.07 -16.00 2.12
C ILE A 39 -5.39 -17.22 1.25
N PHE A 40 -5.11 -17.14 -0.05
CA PHE A 40 -5.34 -18.25 -0.97
C PHE A 40 -4.48 -19.47 -0.62
N LEU A 41 -3.19 -19.29 -0.33
CA LEU A 41 -2.32 -20.38 0.10
C LEU A 41 -2.76 -21.00 1.41
N HIS A 42 -3.27 -20.21 2.36
CA HIS A 42 -3.85 -20.73 3.59
C HIS A 42 -5.07 -21.61 3.30
N LYS A 43 -5.96 -21.19 2.39
CA LYS A 43 -7.12 -21.98 1.95
C LYS A 43 -6.70 -23.28 1.28
N VAL A 44 -5.76 -23.23 0.34
CA VAL A 44 -5.19 -24.41 -0.33
C VAL A 44 -4.66 -25.44 0.68
N LYS A 45 -4.03 -24.98 1.78
CA LYS A 45 -3.47 -25.88 2.81
C LYS A 45 -4.50 -26.49 3.75
N THR A 46 -5.63 -25.82 3.98
CA THR A 46 -6.54 -26.15 5.09
C THR A 46 -7.89 -26.68 4.63
N SER A 47 -8.48 -26.06 3.62
CA SER A 47 -9.90 -26.21 3.28
C SER A 47 -10.22 -25.61 1.91
N LEU A 48 -9.56 -26.10 0.86
CA LEU A 48 -9.84 -25.69 -0.51
C LEU A 48 -11.22 -26.23 -0.91
N ASN A 49 -12.19 -25.34 -1.08
CA ASN A 49 -13.55 -25.70 -1.48
C ASN A 49 -13.68 -25.65 -3.01
N SER A 50 -13.29 -24.51 -3.58
CA SER A 50 -13.40 -24.21 -5.00
C SER A 50 -12.29 -23.25 -5.38
N VAL A 51 -11.43 -23.66 -6.31
CA VAL A 51 -10.27 -22.85 -6.73
C VAL A 51 -10.69 -21.45 -7.15
N LYS A 52 -11.82 -21.33 -7.84
CA LYS A 52 -12.34 -20.05 -8.30
C LYS A 52 -12.85 -19.22 -7.13
N ASP A 53 -13.75 -19.77 -6.31
CA ASP A 53 -14.42 -19.00 -5.25
C ASP A 53 -13.42 -18.63 -4.13
N ASP A 54 -12.46 -19.51 -3.83
CA ASP A 54 -11.40 -19.23 -2.86
C ASP A 54 -10.41 -18.17 -3.38
N ALA A 55 -10.17 -18.11 -4.69
CA ALA A 55 -9.34 -17.06 -5.30
C ALA A 55 -10.06 -15.70 -5.30
N GLU A 56 -11.34 -15.66 -5.67
CA GLU A 56 -12.17 -14.46 -5.61
C GLU A 56 -12.28 -13.95 -4.17
N SER A 57 -12.56 -14.85 -3.22
CA SER A 57 -12.59 -14.52 -1.79
C SER A 57 -11.24 -13.94 -1.33
N ALA A 58 -10.11 -14.56 -1.66
CA ALA A 58 -8.81 -14.07 -1.22
C ALA A 58 -8.53 -12.63 -1.67
N VAL A 59 -8.97 -12.26 -2.87
CA VAL A 59 -8.89 -10.89 -3.40
C VAL A 59 -9.82 -9.94 -2.62
N GLU A 60 -11.08 -10.33 -2.37
CA GLU A 60 -12.02 -9.51 -1.61
C GLU A 60 -11.52 -9.21 -0.19
N TRP A 61 -10.92 -10.21 0.47
CA TRP A 61 -10.32 -10.03 1.79
C TRP A 61 -9.10 -9.09 1.75
N ALA A 62 -8.30 -9.15 0.68
CA ALA A 62 -7.18 -8.24 0.49
C ALA A 62 -7.65 -6.78 0.32
N ASP A 63 -8.71 -6.58 -0.47
CA ASP A 63 -9.31 -5.26 -0.69
C ASP A 63 -9.88 -4.68 0.62
N LEU A 64 -10.57 -5.49 1.42
CA LEU A 64 -11.07 -5.12 2.75
C LEU A 64 -9.92 -4.71 3.69
N LEU A 65 -8.87 -5.52 3.80
CA LEU A 65 -7.73 -5.23 4.67
C LEU A 65 -7.00 -3.95 4.25
N ILE A 66 -6.82 -3.73 2.95
CA ILE A 66 -6.25 -2.49 2.43
C ILE A 66 -7.13 -1.30 2.75
N SER A 67 -8.45 -1.44 2.66
CA SER A 67 -9.38 -0.37 3.00
C SER A 67 -9.25 0.07 4.46
N GLU A 68 -9.04 -0.87 5.40
CA GLU A 68 -8.78 -0.56 6.81
C GLU A 68 -7.41 0.10 7.02
N LEU A 69 -6.35 -0.43 6.40
CA LEU A 69 -4.99 0.13 6.51
C LEU A 69 -4.89 1.55 5.93
N LYS A 70 -5.71 1.88 4.93
CA LYS A 70 -5.78 3.23 4.37
C LYS A 70 -6.50 4.22 5.28
N LYS A 71 -7.33 3.79 6.23
CA LYS A 71 -7.97 4.67 7.22
C LYS A 71 -7.00 5.14 8.31
N GLU A 72 -5.93 4.40 8.55
CA GLU A 72 -4.90 4.75 9.53
C GLU A 72 -3.86 5.78 9.01
N LYS A 73 -4.03 6.29 7.78
CA LYS A 73 -3.23 7.37 7.18
C LYS A 73 -4.03 8.67 7.05
#